data_AF-A0A496LRB2-F1
#
_entry.id   AF-A0A496LRB2-F1
#
_cell.length_a   1.000
_cell.length_b   1.000
_cell.length_c   1.000
_cell.angle_alpha   90.00
_cell.angle_beta   90.00
_cell.angle_gamma   90.00
#
_symmetry.space_group_name_H-M   'P 1'
#
loop_
_entity.id
_entity.type
_entity.pdbx_description
1 polymer ?
#
loop_
_entity_poly.entity_id
_entity_poly.type
_entity_poly.pdbx_seq_one_letter_code
_entity_poly.pdbx_strand_id
1 'polypeptide(L)' 'MQNFKILHETKTRLRIKVAGFKGLDTSALQKAAARLEGVTEARFNAKIGSLILRLDAGANKAGILKQLEVL' A
#
# COMPACT_ATOMS: atom_id res chain seq x y z
N MET A 1 -9.14 -2.53 12.34
CA MET A 1 -8.52 -3.39 11.32
C MET A 1 -8.84 -2.80 9.95
N GLN A 2 -7.90 -2.07 9.35
CA GLN A 2 -8.08 -1.60 7.97
C GLN A 2 -8.01 -2.83 7.04
N ASN A 3 -9.17 -3.26 6.52
CA ASN A 3 -9.25 -4.41 5.61
C ASN A 3 -8.67 -4.03 4.25
N PHE A 4 -7.36 -4.19 4.11
CA PHE A 4 -6.65 -4.10 2.85
C PHE A 4 -6.99 -5.33 1.98
N LYS A 5 -7.65 -5.12 0.83
CA LYS A 5 -7.88 -6.21 -0.13
C LYS A 5 -6.84 -6.12 -1.24
N ILE A 6 -6.03 -7.18 -1.41
CA ILE A 6 -5.08 -7.24 -2.52
C ILE A 6 -5.86 -7.31 -3.84
N LEU A 7 -5.60 -6.36 -4.74
CA LEU A 7 -6.20 -6.29 -6.07
C LEU A 7 -5.32 -6.90 -7.14
N HIS A 8 -4.00 -6.80 -6.97
CA HIS A 8 -3.03 -7.30 -7.93
C HIS A 8 -1.67 -7.43 -7.27
N GLU A 9 -0.96 -8.52 -7.52
CA GLU A 9 0.34 -8.79 -6.95
C GLU A 9 1.29 -9.38 -8.01
N THR A 10 2.51 -8.84 -8.09
CA THR A 10 3.63 -9.42 -8.84
C THR A 10 4.88 -9.43 -7.95
N LYS A 11 6.01 -9.90 -8.49
CA LYS A 11 7.28 -9.94 -7.76
C LYS A 11 7.71 -8.58 -7.19
N THR A 12 7.46 -7.49 -7.93
CA THR A 12 7.95 -6.14 -7.59
C THR A 12 6.83 -5.11 -7.44
N ARG A 13 5.56 -5.53 -7.46
CA ARG A 13 4.43 -4.62 -7.37
C ARG A 13 3.29 -5.21 -6.55
N LEU A 14 2.73 -4.41 -5.67
CA LEU A 14 1.55 -4.76 -4.88
C LEU A 14 0.50 -3.66 -5.04
N ARG A 15 -0.72 -4.03 -5.40
CA ARG A 15 -1.87 -3.13 -5.47
C ARG A 15 -2.90 -3.56 -4.46
N ILE A 16 -3.34 -2.62 -3.64
CA ILE A 16 -4.18 -2.86 -2.49
C ILE A 16 -5.37 -1.91 -2.55
N LYS A 17 -6.58 -2.42 -2.35
CA LYS A 17 -7.79 -1.63 -2.13
C LYS A 17 -7.79 -1.13 -0.70
N VAL A 18 -7.99 0.17 -0.53
CA VAL A 18 -8.15 0.80 0.78
C VAL A 18 -9.65 0.99 1.02
N ALA A 19 -10.21 0.22 1.94
CA ALA A 19 -11.60 0.37 2.36
C ALA A 19 -11.78 1.70 3.10
N GLY A 20 -12.92 2.37 2.91
CA GLY A 20 -13.19 3.61 3.65
C GLY A 20 -12.30 4.81 3.31
N PHE A 21 -11.64 4.85 2.13
CA PHE A 21 -10.72 5.94 1.77
C PHE A 21 -11.36 7.34 1.68
N LYS A 22 -12.69 7.45 1.64
CA LYS A 22 -13.40 8.73 1.67
C LYS A 22 -13.22 9.36 3.05
N GLY A 23 -12.48 10.47 3.13
CA GLY A 23 -12.13 11.14 4.39
C GLY A 23 -10.77 10.74 4.97
N LEU A 24 -10.06 9.80 4.31
CA LEU A 24 -8.71 9.41 4.70
C LEU A 24 -7.70 10.39 4.08
N ASP A 25 -6.69 10.81 4.84
CA ASP A 25 -5.58 11.58 4.29
C ASP A 25 -4.72 10.68 3.41
N THR A 26 -5.12 10.57 2.15
CA THR A 26 -4.45 9.74 1.14
C THR A 26 -3.01 10.19 0.87
N SER A 27 -2.69 11.46 1.13
CA SER A 27 -1.33 11.99 1.00
C SER A 27 -0.45 11.50 2.15
N ALA A 28 -0.95 11.56 3.39
CA ALA A 28 -0.29 10.99 4.55
C ALA A 28 -0.10 9.47 4.41
N LEU A 29 -1.13 8.75 3.99
CA LEU A 29 -1.05 7.31 3.73
C LEU A 29 0.01 6.98 2.67
N GLN A 30 0.02 7.71 1.55
CA GLN A 30 1.02 7.50 0.50
C GLN A 30 2.44 7.76 1.01
N LYS A 31 2.66 8.84 1.77
CA LYS A 31 3.97 9.18 2.35
C LYS A 31 4.43 8.14 3.37
N ALA A 32 3.53 7.64 4.20
CA ALA A 32 3.83 6.59 5.17
C ALA A 32 4.17 5.27 4.46
N ALA A 33 3.36 4.88 3.48
CA ALA A 33 3.59 3.68 2.68
C ALA A 33 4.93 3.71 1.92
N ALA A 34 5.35 4.89 1.43
CA ALA A 34 6.64 5.07 0.75
C ALA A 34 7.86 4.93 1.68
N ARG A 35 7.66 4.95 3.01
CA ARG A 35 8.72 4.79 4.01
C ARG A 35 8.82 3.37 4.56
N LEU A 36 7.94 2.46 4.12
CA LEU A 36 7.97 1.07 4.55
C LEU A 36 9.18 0.35 3.98
N GLU A 37 9.75 -0.54 4.77
CA GLU A 37 10.94 -1.29 4.36
C GLU A 37 10.63 -2.17 3.14
N GLY A 38 11.46 -2.06 2.10
CA GLY A 38 11.29 -2.78 0.85
C GLY A 38 10.26 -2.16 -0.11
N VAL A 39 9.72 -0.97 0.18
CA VAL A 39 8.92 -0.17 -0.77
C VAL A 39 9.82 0.88 -1.42
N THR A 40 9.89 0.88 -2.75
CA THR A 40 10.64 1.85 -3.54
C THR A 40 9.79 3.03 -4.01
N GLU A 41 8.50 2.81 -4.21
CA GLU A 41 7.55 3.84 -4.62
C GLU A 41 6.17 3.51 -4.08
N ALA A 42 5.43 4.51 -3.58
CA ALA A 42 4.03 4.40 -3.25
C ALA A 42 3.21 5.44 -3.99
N ARG A 43 2.09 5.02 -4.58
CA ARG A 43 1.15 5.88 -5.29
C ARG A 43 -0.28 5.54 -4.92
N PHE A 44 -1.05 6.55 -4.53
CA PHE A 44 -2.49 6.37 -4.30
C PHE A 44 -3.30 6.70 -5.56
N ASN A 45 -4.26 5.82 -5.90
CA ASN A 45 -5.24 6.05 -6.95
C ASN A 45 -6.59 6.38 -6.32
N ALA A 46 -6.93 7.66 -6.29
CA ALA A 46 -8.16 8.16 -5.69
C ALA A 46 -9.43 7.78 -6.47
N LYS A 47 -9.34 7.55 -7.79
CA LYS A 47 -10.48 7.17 -8.63
C LYS A 47 -11.12 5.86 -8.17
N ILE A 48 -10.29 4.91 -7.73
CA ILE A 48 -10.78 3.61 -7.25
C ILE A 48 -10.37 3.30 -5.81
N GLY A 49 -9.79 4.25 -5.07
CA GLY A 49 -9.34 4.04 -3.70
C GLY A 49 -8.33 2.90 -3.55
N SER A 50 -7.29 2.87 -4.38
CA SER A 50 -6.26 1.81 -4.32
C SER A 50 -4.86 2.38 -4.11
N LEU A 51 -4.11 1.81 -3.18
CA LEU A 51 -2.69 2.06 -2.98
C LEU A 51 -1.87 1.11 -3.89
N ILE A 52 -0.90 1.66 -4.60
CA ILE A 52 0.03 0.92 -5.45
C ILE A 52 1.42 1.08 -4.86
N LEU A 53 2.07 -0.04 -4.57
CA LEU A 53 3.44 -0.11 -4.05
C LEU A 53 4.32 -0.77 -5.11
N ARG A 54 5.46 -0.15 -5.40
CA ARG A 54 6.60 -0.81 -6.04
C ARG A 54 7.55 -1.27 -4.94
N LEU A 55 8.06 -2.47 -5.12
CA LEU A 55 8.82 -3.18 -4.12
C LEU A 55 10.22 -3.49 -4.65
N ASP A 56 11.18 -3.56 -3.73
CA ASP A 56 12.50 -4.10 -4.03
C ASP A 56 12.44 -5.58 -4.43
N ALA A 57 13.43 -6.04 -5.18
CA ALA A 57 13.57 -7.44 -5.51
C ALA A 57 13.78 -8.26 -4.23
N GLY A 58 12.85 -9.16 -3.92
CA GLY A 58 12.90 -9.97 -2.69
C GLY A 58 12.25 -9.33 -1.46
N ALA A 59 11.55 -8.19 -1.61
CA ALA A 59 10.84 -7.55 -0.51
C ALA A 59 9.82 -8.48 0.18
N ASN A 60 9.79 -8.43 1.51
CA ASN A 60 8.86 -9.20 2.33
C ASN A 60 7.44 -8.60 2.28
N LYS A 61 6.65 -9.01 1.29
CA LYS A 61 5.27 -8.52 1.10
C LYS A 61 4.38 -8.72 2.32
N ALA A 62 4.50 -9.86 3.01
CA ALA A 62 3.72 -10.13 4.21
C ALA A 62 4.09 -9.17 5.35
N GLY A 63 5.37 -8.84 5.49
CA GLY A 63 5.85 -7.80 6.41
C GLY A 63 5.29 -6.42 6.07
N ILE A 64 5.33 -6.03 4.79
CA ILE A 64 4.78 -4.75 4.31
C ILE A 64 3.28 -4.67 4.55
N LEU A 65 2.52 -5.74 4.30
CA LEU A 65 1.08 -5.80 4.58
C LEU A 65 0.79 -5.62 6.08
N LYS A 66 1.56 -6.26 6.97
CA LYS A 66 1.44 -6.07 8.41
C LYS A 66 1.77 -4.64 8.84
N GLN A 67 2.80 -4.03 8.25
CA GLN A 67 3.16 -2.64 8.52
C GLN A 67 2.06 -1.67 8.04
N LEU A 68 1.37 -1.98 6.93
CA LEU A 68 0.23 -1.19 6.47
C LEU A 68 -0.97 -1.29 7.41
N GLU A 69 -1.23 -2.45 8.02
CA GLU A 69 -2.35 -2.66 8.96
C GLU A 69 -2.27 -1.81 10.23
N VAL A 70 -1.07 -1.34 10.57
CA VAL A 70 -0.79 -0.50 11.77
C VAL A 70 -0.63 0.99 11.45
N LEU A 71 -0.80 1.41 10.19
CA LEU A 71 -0.85 2.81 9.76
C LEU A 71 -2.25 3.42 9.91
#